data_AF-A0A6P6XED4-F1
#
_entry.id   AF-A0A6P6XED4-F1
#
_cell.length_a   1.000
_cell.length_b   1.000
_cell.length_c   1.000
_cell.angle_alpha   90.00
_cell.angle_beta   90.00
_cell.angle_gamma   90.00
#
_symmetry.space_group_name_H-M   'P 1'
#
loop_
_entity.id
_entity.type
_entity.pdbx_description
1 polymer ?
#
loop_
_entity_poly.entity_id
_entity_poly.type
_entity_poly.pdbx_seq_one_letter_code
_entity_poly.pdbx_strand_id
1 'polypeptide(L)'
;MVKLVINISFLLLIKGPTSFTVPLIERKLAHNSTGLQGFLVFHAVGGGTGSGLGSLLLERLSVDYGKKSKLGFTICPSPQVSTAVVQPYNSVLSTHSLLEHTDVSMLLDNEAIYDICRRSLDIERPTYINLNRLVSQVISSLTASLRFDGALNVDVTEFQTNLVPCPRIHFMHSSYAPVISAEKAHHEQLSVAEITNSAFEPWFKDSVESLLERGFPIRYRDEMTPR
;
A
#
# COMPACT_ATOMS: atom_id res chain seq x y z
N MET A 1 -20.50 7.92 2.11
CA MET A 1 -19.80 8.28 0.86
C MET A 1 -18.31 8.29 1.17
N VAL A 2 -17.56 7.40 0.51
CA VAL A 2 -16.18 7.00 0.78
C VAL A 2 -15.23 8.19 0.67
N LYS A 3 -15.04 8.96 1.76
CA LYS A 3 -13.94 9.92 1.91
C LYS A 3 -12.74 9.19 2.52
N LEU A 4 -12.36 8.08 1.89
CA LEU A 4 -11.01 7.56 1.99
C LEU A 4 -10.14 8.59 1.24
N VAL A 5 -8.97 8.96 1.76
CA VAL A 5 -8.04 9.89 1.08
C VAL A 5 -7.45 9.27 -0.21
N ILE A 6 -8.02 8.17 -0.69
CA ILE A 6 -8.15 7.87 -2.13
C ILE A 6 -9.25 8.72 -2.79
N ASN A 7 -9.37 10.02 -2.46
CA ASN A 7 -10.11 10.94 -3.36
C ASN A 7 -9.26 11.32 -4.58
N ILE A 8 -8.05 10.78 -4.63
CA ILE A 8 -7.09 10.90 -5.69
C ILE A 8 -6.66 9.45 -5.98
N SER A 9 -7.37 8.79 -6.91
CA SER A 9 -6.69 7.87 -7.83
C SER A 9 -5.70 8.73 -8.64
N PHE A 10 -4.60 9.16 -8.03
CA PHE A 10 -3.46 9.67 -8.76
C PHE A 10 -2.54 8.48 -8.88
N LEU A 11 -2.38 8.05 -10.12
CA LEU A 11 -1.06 7.67 -10.56
C LEU A 11 -0.09 8.80 -10.17
N LEU A 12 0.67 8.63 -9.09
CA LEU A 12 1.73 9.58 -8.77
C LEU A 12 2.87 9.32 -9.76
N LEU A 13 2.73 9.83 -10.98
CA LEU A 13 3.88 10.32 -11.70
C LEU A 13 4.42 11.49 -10.88
N ILE A 14 5.73 11.51 -10.62
CA ILE A 14 6.40 12.60 -9.91
C ILE A 14 6.25 13.91 -10.72
N LYS A 15 5.08 14.56 -10.64
CA LYS A 15 4.76 16.01 -10.79
C LYS A 15 3.25 16.26 -11.00
N GLY A 16 2.67 17.08 -10.11
CA GLY A 16 1.65 18.10 -10.40
C GLY A 16 0.18 17.66 -10.58
N PRO A 17 -0.81 18.50 -10.21
CA PRO A 17 -2.21 18.11 -10.09
C PRO A 17 -2.97 18.25 -11.43
N THR A 18 -3.86 17.31 -11.78
CA THR A 18 -5.21 17.59 -12.35
C THR A 18 -6.01 16.31 -12.62
N SER A 19 -7.33 16.44 -12.51
CA SER A 19 -8.36 15.40 -12.55
C SER A 19 -8.69 14.84 -13.94
N PHE A 20 -9.03 13.55 -13.96
CA PHE A 20 -10.00 12.87 -14.85
C PHE A 20 -9.87 13.06 -16.38
N THR A 21 -8.87 12.42 -16.98
CA THR A 21 -8.91 11.81 -18.35
C THR A 21 -7.78 10.77 -18.43
N VAL A 22 -7.94 9.66 -17.71
CA VAL A 22 -6.82 8.87 -17.22
C VAL A 22 -5.90 8.29 -18.32
N PRO A 23 -6.38 7.60 -19.37
CA PRO A 23 -5.47 6.96 -20.35
C PRO A 23 -4.73 7.94 -21.27
N LEU A 24 -5.39 9.04 -21.64
CA LEU A 24 -4.84 10.07 -22.54
C LEU A 24 -3.85 10.99 -21.81
N ILE A 25 -4.13 11.32 -20.55
CA ILE A 25 -3.22 12.08 -19.69
C ILE A 25 -1.99 11.23 -19.36
N GLU A 26 -2.15 9.93 -19.06
CA GLU A 26 -1.05 9.00 -18.82
C GLU A 26 -0.06 8.98 -19.98
N ARG A 27 -0.55 8.78 -21.21
CA ARG A 27 0.30 8.83 -22.40
C ARG A 27 0.99 10.17 -22.53
N LYS A 28 0.28 11.29 -22.34
CA LYS A 28 0.87 12.64 -22.43
C LYS A 28 1.97 12.87 -21.38
N LEU A 29 1.77 12.45 -20.15
CA LEU A 29 2.74 12.60 -19.06
C LEU A 29 3.94 11.64 -19.23
N ALA A 30 3.69 10.42 -19.72
CA ALA A 30 4.75 9.46 -20.04
C ALA A 30 5.65 9.96 -21.18
N HIS A 31 5.08 10.55 -22.23
CA HIS A 31 5.86 11.14 -23.33
C HIS A 31 6.65 12.39 -22.90
N ASN A 32 6.15 13.13 -21.91
CA ASN A 32 6.85 14.29 -21.35
C ASN A 32 7.99 13.90 -20.39
N SER A 33 8.12 12.62 -20.03
CA SER A 33 9.11 12.13 -19.08
C SER A 33 10.23 11.39 -19.80
N THR A 34 11.48 11.84 -19.68
CA THR A 34 12.64 11.21 -20.33
C THR A 34 13.12 9.93 -19.65
N GLY A 35 12.63 9.63 -18.43
CA GLY A 35 13.07 8.50 -17.62
C GLY A 35 11.98 7.95 -16.69
N LEU A 36 10.88 7.45 -17.25
CA LEU A 36 9.80 6.83 -16.47
C LEU A 36 10.29 5.53 -15.82
N GLN A 37 10.38 5.49 -14.48
CA GLN A 37 10.77 4.30 -13.73
C GLN A 37 9.60 3.30 -13.57
N GLY A 38 8.41 3.80 -13.22
CA GLY A 38 7.26 2.95 -12.94
C GLY A 38 5.99 3.73 -12.61
N PHE A 39 4.97 2.98 -12.18
CA PHE A 39 3.64 3.47 -11.86
C PHE A 39 3.27 3.13 -10.42
N LEU A 40 2.70 4.12 -9.72
CA LEU A 40 2.18 3.97 -8.36
C LEU A 40 0.66 4.00 -8.41
N VAL A 41 0.00 2.89 -8.07
CA VAL A 41 -1.48 2.76 -8.19
C VAL A 41 -2.11 2.65 -6.80
N PHE A 42 -2.83 3.69 -6.39
CA PHE A 42 -3.56 3.73 -5.13
C PHE A 42 -5.03 3.39 -5.36
N HIS A 43 -5.50 2.29 -4.76
CA HIS A 43 -6.88 1.86 -4.89
C HIS A 43 -7.33 1.05 -3.67
N ALA A 44 -8.65 0.86 -3.54
CA ALA A 44 -9.26 0.05 -2.49
C ALA A 44 -10.00 -1.13 -3.11
N VAL A 45 -9.77 -2.33 -2.59
CA VAL A 45 -10.36 -3.56 -3.14
C VAL A 45 -11.82 -3.71 -2.74
N GLY A 46 -12.23 -3.11 -1.61
CA GLY A 46 -13.61 -3.20 -1.12
C GLY A 46 -14.61 -2.34 -1.89
N GLY A 47 -14.18 -1.24 -2.52
CA GLY A 47 -15.08 -0.28 -3.18
C GLY A 47 -15.28 -0.60 -4.65
N GLY A 48 -16.50 -0.49 -5.19
CA GLY A 48 -16.80 -0.87 -6.57
C GLY A 48 -16.04 -0.09 -7.66
N THR A 49 -15.79 1.21 -7.45
CA THR A 49 -14.99 2.01 -8.41
C THR A 49 -13.50 1.71 -8.26
N GLY A 50 -12.98 1.64 -7.04
CA GLY A 50 -11.56 1.38 -6.78
C GLY A 50 -11.14 0.00 -7.28
N SER A 51 -12.00 -1.00 -7.09
CA SER A 51 -11.77 -2.37 -7.54
C SER A 51 -11.96 -2.50 -9.06
N GLY A 52 -13.11 -2.07 -9.59
CA GLY A 52 -13.45 -2.26 -11.01
C GLY A 52 -12.64 -1.39 -11.96
N LEU A 53 -12.55 -0.08 -11.70
CA LEU A 53 -11.75 0.82 -12.53
C LEU A 53 -10.25 0.58 -12.33
N GLY A 54 -9.82 0.25 -11.10
CA GLY A 54 -8.43 -0.06 -10.79
C GLY A 54 -7.94 -1.30 -11.55
N SER A 55 -8.72 -2.38 -11.56
CA SER A 55 -8.42 -3.59 -12.34
C SER A 55 -8.29 -3.30 -13.84
N LEU A 56 -9.24 -2.56 -14.41
CA LEU A 56 -9.21 -2.20 -15.84
C LEU A 56 -8.00 -1.32 -16.19
N LEU A 57 -7.65 -0.38 -15.30
CA LEU A 57 -6.50 0.50 -15.49
C LEU A 57 -5.19 -0.30 -15.46
N LEU A 58 -5.05 -1.23 -14.52
CA LEU A 58 -3.88 -2.12 -14.43
C LEU A 58 -3.71 -3.00 -15.67
N GLU A 59 -4.80 -3.56 -16.19
CA GLU A 59 -4.80 -4.31 -17.44
C GLU A 59 -4.28 -3.44 -18.60
N ARG A 60 -4.79 -2.21 -18.72
CA ARG A 60 -4.36 -1.28 -19.79
C ARG A 60 -2.91 -0.83 -19.63
N LEU A 61 -2.45 -0.55 -18.41
CA LEU A 61 -1.05 -0.24 -18.14
C LEU A 61 -0.13 -1.42 -18.44
N SER A 62 -0.57 -2.65 -18.19
CA SER A 62 0.19 -3.85 -18.53
C SER A 62 0.35 -4.00 -20.04
N VAL A 63 -0.70 -3.71 -20.82
CA VAL A 63 -0.65 -3.75 -22.30
C VAL A 63 0.22 -2.64 -22.87
N ASP A 64 0.03 -1.39 -22.45
CA ASP A 64 0.72 -0.23 -23.02
C ASP A 64 2.16 -0.09 -22.50
N TYR A 65 2.42 -0.47 -21.25
CA TYR A 65 3.68 -0.23 -20.53
C TYR A 65 4.20 -1.45 -19.74
N GLY A 66 4.06 -2.66 -20.27
CA GLY A 66 4.42 -3.91 -19.57
C GLY A 66 5.87 -4.03 -19.08
N LYS A 67 6.82 -3.27 -19.64
CA LYS A 67 8.23 -3.24 -19.18
C LYS A 67 8.46 -2.36 -17.94
N LYS A 68 7.48 -1.56 -17.54
CA LYS A 68 7.60 -0.63 -16.40
C LYS A 68 7.05 -1.29 -15.13
N SER A 69 7.72 -1.00 -14.01
CA SER A 69 7.32 -1.56 -12.71
C SER A 69 6.03 -0.90 -12.22
N LYS A 70 5.14 -1.69 -11.64
CA LYS A 70 3.80 -1.31 -11.16
C LYS A 70 3.71 -1.66 -9.68
N LEU A 71 3.76 -0.63 -8.83
CA LEU A 71 3.63 -0.76 -7.39
C LEU A 71 2.20 -0.34 -6.99
N GLY A 72 1.44 -1.27 -6.45
CA GLY A 72 0.09 -1.05 -5.95
C GLY A 72 0.09 -0.75 -4.45
N PHE A 73 -0.63 0.28 -4.03
CA PHE A 73 -1.02 0.48 -2.64
C PHE A 73 -2.50 0.18 -2.52
N THR A 74 -2.77 -0.95 -1.87
CA THR A 74 -4.06 -1.61 -1.93
C THR A 74 -4.68 -1.62 -0.55
N ILE A 75 -5.78 -0.88 -0.38
CA ILE A 75 -6.51 -0.87 0.88
C ILE A 75 -7.43 -2.08 0.94
N CYS A 76 -7.14 -2.96 1.89
CA CYS A 76 -7.97 -4.12 2.19
C CYS A 76 -9.29 -3.67 2.83
N PRO A 77 -10.41 -4.35 2.52
CA PRO A 77 -11.62 -4.19 3.34
C PRO A 77 -11.31 -4.56 4.80
N SER A 78 -12.24 -4.40 5.74
CA SER A 78 -12.16 -4.99 7.10
C SER A 78 -13.55 -5.50 7.49
N PRO A 79 -13.70 -6.64 8.18
CA PRO A 79 -15.01 -7.13 8.61
C PRO A 79 -15.71 -6.16 9.58
N GLN A 80 -14.95 -5.58 10.51
CA GLN A 80 -15.49 -4.71 11.56
C GLN A 80 -15.74 -3.28 11.06
N VAL A 81 -14.92 -2.82 10.10
CA VAL A 81 -14.99 -1.46 9.53
C VAL A 81 -15.63 -1.46 8.14
N SER A 82 -16.23 -2.58 7.71
CA SER A 82 -16.86 -2.69 6.40
C SER A 82 -18.05 -1.74 6.28
N THR A 83 -18.04 -0.92 5.24
CA THR A 83 -19.16 -0.04 4.92
C THR A 83 -20.14 -0.68 3.94
N ALA A 84 -19.84 -1.87 3.39
CA ALA A 84 -20.66 -2.50 2.36
C ALA A 84 -20.58 -4.03 2.39
N VAL A 85 -21.74 -4.68 2.29
CA VAL A 85 -21.87 -6.15 2.28
C VAL A 85 -21.23 -6.81 1.05
N VAL A 86 -21.02 -6.06 -0.03
CA VAL A 86 -20.41 -6.55 -1.28
C VAL A 86 -18.89 -6.49 -1.30
N GLN A 87 -18.25 -6.00 -0.22
CA GLN A 87 -16.80 -5.90 -0.14
C GLN A 87 -16.07 -7.23 -0.41
N PRO A 88 -16.51 -8.40 0.11
CA PRO A 88 -15.84 -9.66 -0.16
C PRO A 88 -15.83 -10.03 -1.66
N TYR A 89 -16.95 -9.81 -2.36
CA TYR A 89 -17.04 -10.07 -3.80
C TYR A 89 -16.10 -9.19 -4.61
N ASN A 90 -16.10 -7.88 -4.31
CA ASN A 90 -15.18 -6.94 -4.95
C ASN A 90 -13.72 -7.28 -4.65
N SER A 91 -13.45 -7.74 -3.41
CA SER A 91 -12.12 -8.14 -2.98
C SER A 91 -11.57 -9.29 -3.81
N VAL A 92 -12.34 -10.37 -3.94
CA VAL A 92 -11.91 -11.55 -4.70
C VAL A 92 -11.71 -11.23 -6.18
N LEU A 93 -12.66 -10.51 -6.79
CA LEU A 93 -12.59 -10.18 -8.22
C LEU A 93 -11.41 -9.26 -8.55
N SER A 94 -11.12 -8.28 -7.71
CA SER A 94 -10.03 -7.36 -7.97
C SER A 94 -8.67 -7.94 -7.59
N THR A 95 -8.58 -8.80 -6.57
CA THR A 95 -7.36 -9.57 -6.29
C THR A 95 -6.94 -10.44 -7.48
N HIS A 96 -7.90 -10.99 -8.25
CA HIS A 96 -7.58 -11.71 -9.49
C HIS A 96 -6.79 -10.84 -10.49
N SER A 97 -7.26 -9.62 -10.75
CA SER A 97 -6.55 -8.69 -11.65
C SER A 97 -5.21 -8.22 -11.07
N LEU A 98 -5.14 -8.00 -9.76
CA LEU A 98 -3.91 -7.59 -9.07
C LEU A 98 -2.82 -8.67 -9.16
N LEU A 99 -3.23 -9.94 -9.09
CA LEU A 99 -2.34 -11.08 -9.23
C LEU A 99 -1.65 -11.14 -10.60
N GLU A 100 -2.33 -10.72 -11.67
CA GLU A 100 -1.83 -10.85 -13.05
C GLU A 100 -1.12 -9.59 -13.55
N HIS A 101 -1.48 -8.41 -13.05
CA HIS A 101 -1.09 -7.13 -13.64
C HIS A 101 -0.29 -6.21 -12.73
N THR A 102 -0.06 -6.58 -11.47
CA THR A 102 0.74 -5.77 -10.53
C THR A 102 2.03 -6.50 -10.18
N ASP A 103 3.15 -5.78 -10.10
CA ASP A 103 4.46 -6.40 -9.81
C ASP A 103 4.69 -6.53 -8.29
N VAL A 104 4.26 -5.54 -7.52
CA VAL A 104 4.29 -5.54 -6.04
C VAL A 104 3.02 -4.86 -5.54
N SER A 105 2.29 -5.49 -4.63
CA SER A 105 1.09 -4.93 -3.99
C SER A 105 1.32 -4.80 -2.49
N MET A 106 1.40 -3.57 -1.99
CA MET A 106 1.43 -3.26 -0.57
C MET A 106 0.00 -3.28 -0.01
N LEU A 107 -0.26 -4.20 0.92
CA LEU A 107 -1.55 -4.37 1.56
C LEU A 107 -1.64 -3.50 2.82
N LEU A 108 -2.63 -2.61 2.82
CA LEU A 108 -2.95 -1.71 3.92
C LEU A 108 -4.30 -2.11 4.53
N ASP A 109 -4.30 -2.59 5.77
CA ASP A 109 -5.55 -2.94 6.47
C ASP A 109 -6.08 -1.75 7.27
N ASN A 110 -7.32 -1.36 7.00
CA ASN A 110 -7.99 -0.29 7.75
C ASN A 110 -8.17 -0.62 9.23
N GLU A 111 -8.38 -1.89 9.58
CA GLU A 111 -8.61 -2.31 10.97
C GLU A 111 -7.33 -2.16 11.79
N ALA A 112 -6.22 -2.69 11.28
CA ALA A 112 -4.91 -2.56 11.92
C ALA A 112 -4.52 -1.07 12.08
N ILE A 113 -4.73 -0.24 11.04
CA ILE A 113 -4.44 1.19 11.10
C ILE A 113 -5.34 1.89 12.15
N TYR A 114 -6.61 1.51 12.23
CA TYR A 114 -7.55 2.05 13.22
C TYR A 114 -7.11 1.71 14.65
N ASP A 115 -6.71 0.46 14.88
CA ASP A 115 -6.21 -0.01 16.17
C ASP A 115 -4.89 0.66 16.57
N ILE A 116 -3.96 0.85 15.63
CA ILE A 116 -2.72 1.60 15.86
C ILE A 116 -3.03 3.05 16.26
N CYS A 117 -3.95 3.71 15.55
CA CYS A 117 -4.36 5.07 15.88
C CYS A 117 -5.00 5.17 17.28
N ARG A 118 -5.72 4.13 17.70
CA ARG A 118 -6.36 4.09 19.02
C ARG A 118 -5.37 3.79 20.14
N ARG A 119 -4.48 2.81 19.97
CA ARG A 119 -3.53 2.36 21.01
C ARG A 119 -2.31 3.26 21.12
N SER A 120 -1.70 3.60 19.98
CA SER A 120 -0.39 4.27 19.94
C SER A 120 -0.51 5.80 19.96
N LEU A 121 -1.52 6.35 19.26
CA LEU A 121 -1.76 7.81 19.22
C LEU A 121 -2.76 8.30 20.27
N ASP A 122 -3.36 7.39 21.06
CA ASP A 122 -4.34 7.67 22.11
C ASP A 122 -5.57 8.46 21.62
N ILE A 123 -6.02 8.17 20.39
CA ILE A 123 -7.20 8.81 19.81
C ILE A 123 -8.41 7.90 20.04
N GLU A 124 -9.32 8.33 20.93
CA GLU A 124 -10.50 7.52 21.31
C GLU A 124 -11.41 7.18 20.11
N ARG A 125 -11.57 8.12 19.17
CA ARG A 125 -12.37 7.95 17.95
C ARG A 125 -11.57 8.37 16.71
N PRO A 126 -10.73 7.48 16.15
CA PRO A 126 -9.99 7.75 14.93
C PRO A 126 -10.92 8.08 13.77
N THR A 127 -10.70 9.22 13.13
CA THR A 127 -11.39 9.58 11.89
C THR A 127 -10.53 9.18 10.69
N TYR A 128 -11.14 9.07 9.49
CA TYR A 128 -10.37 8.80 8.27
C TYR A 128 -9.22 9.78 8.05
N ILE A 129 -9.32 11.04 8.49
CA ILE A 129 -8.21 12.00 8.37
C ILE A 129 -6.96 11.48 9.10
N ASN A 130 -7.12 10.86 10.27
CA ASN A 130 -6.02 10.32 11.06
C ASN A 130 -5.42 9.08 10.39
N LEU A 131 -6.26 8.16 9.93
CA LEU A 131 -5.81 6.96 9.20
C LEU A 131 -4.99 7.35 7.97
N ASN A 132 -5.48 8.34 7.22
CA ASN A 132 -4.84 8.77 5.99
C ASN A 132 -3.55 9.54 6.24
N ARG A 133 -3.40 10.23 7.38
CA ARG A 133 -2.11 10.78 7.81
C ARG A 133 -1.08 9.67 8.04
N LEU A 134 -1.46 8.60 8.73
CA LEU A 134 -0.57 7.46 8.95
C LEU A 134 -0.17 6.80 7.63
N VAL A 135 -1.16 6.49 6.77
CA VAL A 135 -0.91 5.91 5.43
C VAL A 135 0.01 6.81 4.59
N SER A 136 -0.20 8.12 4.62
CA SER A 136 0.64 9.07 3.89
C SER A 136 2.08 9.07 4.38
N GLN A 137 2.31 8.89 5.69
CA GLN A 137 3.65 8.78 6.27
C GLN A 137 4.35 7.51 5.79
N VAL A 138 3.65 6.36 5.79
CA VAL A 138 4.19 5.08 5.30
C VAL A 138 4.55 5.15 3.81
N ILE A 139 3.67 5.69 2.98
CA ILE A 139 3.94 5.85 1.54
C ILE A 139 5.11 6.84 1.34
N SER A 140 5.16 7.90 2.14
CA SER A 140 6.25 8.88 2.10
C SER A 140 7.59 8.25 2.47
N SER A 141 7.65 7.41 3.50
CA SER A 141 8.89 6.72 3.88
C SER A 141 9.31 5.68 2.83
N LEU A 142 8.37 4.93 2.25
CA LEU A 142 8.67 3.95 1.20
C LEU A 142 9.21 4.62 -0.07
N THR A 143 8.73 5.81 -0.40
CA THR A 143 9.18 6.59 -1.56
C THR A 143 10.27 7.60 -1.23
N ALA A 144 10.82 7.59 -0.01
CA ALA A 144 11.86 8.53 0.40
C ALA A 144 13.15 8.30 -0.41
N SER A 145 13.55 7.05 -0.63
CA SER A 145 14.74 6.68 -1.39
C SER A 145 14.69 7.08 -2.88
N LEU A 146 13.50 7.34 -3.41
CA LEU A 146 13.31 7.84 -4.79
C LEU A 146 13.34 9.38 -4.87
N ARG A 147 13.12 10.05 -3.74
CA ARG A 147 12.97 11.52 -3.67
C ARG A 147 14.20 12.22 -3.10
N PHE A 148 14.92 11.55 -2.22
CA PHE A 148 16.07 12.08 -1.51
C PHE A 148 17.26 11.16 -1.71
N ASP A 149 18.43 11.77 -1.87
CA ASP A 149 19.67 11.01 -1.97
C ASP A 149 20.08 10.52 -0.58
N GLY A 150 20.22 9.19 -0.44
CA GLY A 150 20.57 8.51 0.80
C GLY A 150 21.75 7.57 0.61
N ALA A 151 22.34 7.12 1.72
CA ALA A 151 23.46 6.18 1.69
C ALA A 151 23.07 4.79 1.12
N LEU A 152 21.79 4.44 1.19
CA LEU A 152 21.18 3.22 0.65
C LEU A 152 19.91 3.61 -0.12
N ASN A 153 20.08 3.87 -1.41
CA ASN A 153 18.96 4.15 -2.31
C ASN A 153 18.37 2.81 -2.80
N VAL A 154 17.08 2.61 -2.57
CA VAL A 154 16.33 1.44 -3.04
C VAL A 154 15.41 1.89 -4.16
N ASP A 155 15.56 1.28 -5.33
CA ASP A 155 14.76 1.61 -6.51
C ASP A 155 13.47 0.79 -6.56
N VAL A 156 12.47 1.24 -7.33
CA VAL A 156 11.16 0.55 -7.43
C VAL A 156 11.31 -0.90 -7.90
N THR A 157 12.27 -1.16 -8.79
CA THR A 157 12.60 -2.50 -9.28
C THR A 157 13.24 -3.39 -8.22
N GLU A 158 13.95 -2.82 -7.25
CA GLU A 158 14.60 -3.59 -6.18
C GLU A 158 13.59 -4.15 -5.17
N PHE A 159 12.47 -3.45 -4.94
CA PHE A 159 11.37 -4.01 -4.16
C PHE A 159 10.89 -5.34 -4.74
N GLN A 160 10.76 -5.41 -6.07
CA GLN A 160 10.36 -6.64 -6.75
C GLN A 160 11.43 -7.72 -6.61
N THR A 161 12.70 -7.41 -6.91
CA THR A 161 13.76 -8.43 -6.89
C THR A 161 14.09 -8.96 -5.50
N ASN A 162 13.97 -8.14 -4.46
CA ASN A 162 14.38 -8.50 -3.10
C ASN A 162 13.24 -9.11 -2.28
N LEU A 163 11.99 -8.70 -2.53
CA LEU A 163 10.84 -9.09 -1.70
C LEU A 163 9.90 -10.09 -2.36
N VAL A 164 9.95 -10.26 -3.69
CA VAL A 164 9.05 -11.16 -4.42
C VAL A 164 9.80 -12.45 -4.79
N PRO A 165 9.66 -13.53 -3.99
CA PRO A 165 10.32 -14.81 -4.29
C PRO A 165 9.66 -15.56 -5.46
N CYS A 166 8.37 -15.32 -5.70
CA CYS A 166 7.58 -15.98 -6.74
C CYS A 166 6.64 -14.95 -7.39
N PRO A 167 6.44 -14.98 -8.73
CA PRO A 167 5.59 -14.01 -9.42
C PRO A 167 4.13 -13.92 -8.95
N ARG A 168 3.64 -14.92 -8.20
CA ARG A 168 2.27 -14.96 -7.64
C ARG A 168 2.19 -14.58 -6.16
N ILE A 169 3.33 -14.37 -5.50
CA ILE A 169 3.45 -14.03 -4.08
C ILE A 169 4.13 -12.66 -3.99
N HIS A 170 3.40 -11.65 -4.43
CA HIS A 170 3.85 -10.26 -4.49
C HIS A 170 3.01 -9.32 -3.62
N PHE A 171 2.25 -9.90 -2.69
CA PHE A 171 1.51 -9.15 -1.68
C PHE A 171 2.38 -8.96 -0.44
N MET A 172 2.74 -7.71 -0.19
CA MET A 172 3.59 -7.31 0.91
C MET A 172 2.77 -6.61 1.98
N HIS A 173 3.05 -6.89 3.24
CA HIS A 173 2.47 -6.16 4.36
C HIS A 173 3.49 -5.17 4.91
N SER A 174 3.09 -3.91 5.12
CA SER A 174 3.98 -2.85 5.59
C SER A 174 3.85 -2.65 7.11
N SER A 175 4.98 -2.74 7.83
CA SER A 175 5.09 -2.28 9.22
C SER A 175 5.71 -0.88 9.26
N TYR A 176 5.29 -0.05 10.21
CA TYR A 176 5.85 1.28 10.40
C TYR A 176 6.07 1.58 11.88
N ALA A 177 7.28 2.03 12.20
CA ALA A 177 7.68 2.49 13.51
C ALA A 177 8.65 3.68 13.35
N PRO A 178 8.65 4.65 14.28
CA PRO A 178 7.79 4.74 15.46
C PRO A 178 6.41 5.37 15.15
N VAL A 179 5.37 4.92 15.85
CA VAL A 179 4.05 5.57 15.87
C VAL A 179 3.76 6.01 17.29
N ILE A 180 3.96 7.29 17.57
CA ILE A 180 3.82 7.86 18.92
C ILE A 180 3.05 9.17 18.88
N SER A 181 2.31 9.49 19.95
CA SER A 181 1.66 10.79 20.10
C SER A 181 2.70 11.88 20.41
N ALA A 182 2.37 13.14 20.09
CA ALA A 182 3.26 14.27 20.35
C ALA A 182 3.63 14.42 21.84
N GLU A 183 2.70 14.07 22.74
CA GLU A 183 2.91 14.14 24.19
C GLU A 183 3.91 13.09 24.68
N LYS A 184 3.87 11.88 24.14
CA LYS A 184 4.81 10.80 24.47
C LYS A 184 6.18 11.00 23.82
N ALA A 185 6.22 11.63 22.64
CA ALA A 185 7.46 11.90 21.90
C ALA A 185 8.48 12.75 22.65
N HIS A 186 8.05 13.60 23.59
CA HIS A 186 8.96 14.42 24.40
C HIS A 186 9.56 13.68 25.60
N HIS A 187 8.96 12.56 26.02
CA HIS A 187 9.33 11.84 27.23
C HIS A 187 10.16 10.57 26.95
N GLU A 188 10.15 10.08 25.71
CA GLU A 188 10.85 8.87 25.30
C GLU A 188 12.02 9.19 24.36
N GLN A 189 13.23 8.72 24.73
CA GLN A 189 14.35 8.68 23.80
C GLN A 189 14.29 7.35 23.06
N LEU A 190 13.93 7.40 21.77
CA LEU A 190 13.85 6.20 20.94
C LEU A 190 15.20 5.88 20.32
N SER A 191 15.82 4.81 20.78
CA SER A 191 17.01 4.23 20.14
C SER A 191 16.63 3.45 18.87
N VAL A 192 17.60 3.28 17.96
CA VAL A 192 17.39 2.49 16.73
C VAL A 192 16.99 1.05 17.06
N ALA A 193 17.54 0.48 18.13
CA ALA A 193 17.21 -0.88 18.57
C ALA A 193 15.74 -1.00 19.01
N GLU A 194 15.23 -0.02 19.77
CA GLU A 194 13.83 -0.01 20.22
C GLU A 194 12.87 0.16 19.05
N ILE A 195 13.13 1.11 18.14
CA ILE A 195 12.29 1.31 16.95
C ILE A 195 12.25 0.03 16.10
N THR A 196 13.41 -0.64 15.95
CA THR A 196 13.50 -1.88 15.19
C THR A 196 12.67 -2.98 15.84
N ASN A 197 12.78 -3.15 17.16
CA ASN A 197 11.99 -4.14 17.88
C ASN A 197 10.49 -3.85 17.79
N SER A 198 10.07 -2.58 17.88
CA SER A 198 8.68 -2.18 17.74
C SER A 198 8.08 -2.46 16.36
N ALA A 199 8.91 -2.48 15.30
CA ALA A 199 8.44 -2.85 13.97
C ALA A 199 8.01 -4.34 13.88
N PHE A 200 8.50 -5.19 14.79
CA PHE A 200 8.22 -6.64 14.82
C PHE A 200 7.30 -7.05 15.98
N GLU A 201 6.59 -6.09 16.60
CA GLU A 201 5.74 -6.41 17.75
C GLU A 201 4.53 -7.31 17.39
N PRO A 202 4.01 -8.09 18.36
CA PRO A 202 3.09 -9.20 18.09
C PRO A 202 1.80 -8.82 17.36
N TRP A 203 1.28 -7.61 17.56
CA TRP A 203 0.07 -7.14 16.85
C TRP A 203 0.27 -7.04 15.33
N PHE A 204 1.52 -6.94 14.86
CA PHE A 204 1.85 -7.03 13.44
C PHE A 204 1.59 -8.45 12.91
N LYS A 205 1.95 -9.46 13.70
CA LYS A 205 1.72 -10.87 13.34
C LYS A 205 0.23 -11.19 13.27
N ASP A 206 -0.55 -10.71 14.26
CA ASP A 206 -2.01 -10.89 14.28
C ASP A 206 -2.68 -10.27 13.04
N SER A 207 -2.17 -9.12 12.58
CA SER A 207 -2.66 -8.44 11.37
C SER A 207 -2.38 -9.25 10.10
N VAL A 208 -1.20 -9.90 10.02
CA VAL A 208 -0.87 -10.78 8.90
C VAL A 208 -1.72 -12.04 8.91
N GLU A 209 -1.91 -12.67 10.06
CA GLU A 209 -2.79 -13.84 10.21
C GLU A 209 -4.22 -13.51 9.78
N SER A 210 -4.75 -12.33 10.17
CA SER A 210 -6.04 -11.86 9.70
C SER A 210 -6.09 -11.70 8.18
N LEU A 211 -5.04 -11.18 7.53
CA LEU A 211 -5.00 -11.07 6.07
C LEU A 211 -4.93 -12.45 5.37
N LEU A 212 -4.26 -13.42 5.98
CA LEU A 212 -4.19 -14.81 5.48
C LEU A 212 -5.56 -15.48 5.51
N GLU A 213 -6.30 -15.36 6.61
CA GLU A 213 -7.67 -15.88 6.72
C GLU A 213 -8.62 -15.29 5.67
N ARG A 214 -8.29 -14.10 5.16
CA ARG A 214 -9.08 -13.35 4.19
C ARG A 214 -8.71 -13.68 2.74
N GLY A 215 -7.84 -14.67 2.55
CA GLY A 215 -7.51 -15.25 1.25
C GLY A 215 -6.48 -14.47 0.44
N PHE A 216 -5.76 -13.51 1.06
CA PHE A 216 -4.62 -12.86 0.41
C PHE A 216 -3.42 -13.82 0.42
N PRO A 217 -2.74 -14.03 -0.72
CA PRO A 217 -1.59 -14.94 -0.81
C PRO A 217 -0.33 -14.26 -0.29
N ILE A 218 -0.31 -13.96 1.01
CA ILE A 218 0.87 -13.57 1.77
C ILE A 218 1.53 -14.87 2.25
N ARG A 219 2.86 -14.98 2.25
CA ARG A 219 3.54 -16.08 2.93
C ARG A 219 4.75 -15.54 3.67
N TYR A 220 4.97 -15.99 4.89
CA TYR A 220 6.22 -15.74 5.59
C TYR A 220 7.35 -16.46 4.88
N ARG A 221 8.51 -15.79 4.79
CA ARG A 221 9.72 -16.35 4.15
C ARG A 221 10.13 -17.69 4.78
N ASP A 222 9.86 -17.87 6.08
CA ASP A 222 10.20 -19.08 6.83
C ASP A 222 9.33 -20.30 6.49
N GLU A 223 8.18 -20.12 5.83
CA GLU A 223 7.31 -21.22 5.37
C GLU A 223 7.63 -21.70 3.94
N MET A 224 8.56 -21.04 3.25
CA MET A 224 9.11 -21.54 1.99
C MET A 224 10.16 -22.61 2.26
N THR A 225 9.69 -23.82 2.53
CA THR A 225 10.55 -25.01 2.40
C THR A 225 11.11 -25.06 0.98
N PRO A 226 12.44 -25.18 0.80
CA PRO A 226 13.01 -25.48 -0.50
C PRO A 226 12.56 -26.90 -0.87
N ARG A 227 11.80 -27.03 -1.96
CA ARG A 227 11.64 -28.31 -2.67
C ARG A 227 12.68 -28.38 -3.77
#